data_AF-A0AAD3N2F0-F1
#
_entry.id   AF-A0AAD3N2F0-F1
#
_cell.length_a   1.000
_cell.length_b   1.000
_cell.length_c   1.000
_cell.angle_alpha   90.00
_cell.angle_beta   90.00
_cell.angle_gamma   90.00
#
_symmetry.space_group_name_H-M   'P 1'
#
loop_
_entity.id
_entity.type
_entity.pdbx_description
1 polymer ?
#
loop_
_entity_poly.entity_id
_entity_poly.type
_entity_poly.pdbx_seq_one_letter_code
_entity_poly.pdbx_strand_id
1 'polypeptide(L)'
;MPPSGPVQSPSHTFAPWYTTELQRMKTAGCVLEWCFKASGLTVHKQAFREHQKVYAKSLKVARFQFYSNIINNNPGNSKQIFSTISHLLKPSTISHSDATEEKCNNFINFFKNKIVTIRSLLSSPSSPSATPTILADPLPGPSRPLSYLSSVTQQEVEDAR
;
A
#
# COMPACT_ATOMS: atom_id res chain seq x y z
N MET A 1 -1.79 36.86 26.20
CA MET A 1 -1.20 35.75 25.42
C MET A 1 -2.34 34.91 24.87
N PRO A 2 -2.53 34.79 23.55
CA PRO A 2 -3.51 33.86 23.00
C PRO A 2 -2.96 32.43 23.01
N PRO A 3 -3.82 31.40 23.17
CA PRO A 3 -3.38 30.01 23.25
C PRO A 3 -2.95 29.51 21.87
N SER A 4 -1.76 28.89 21.84
CA SER A 4 -1.20 28.20 20.68
C SER A 4 -2.16 27.10 20.19
N GLY A 5 -2.65 27.24 18.96
CA GLY A 5 -3.36 26.18 18.26
C GLY A 5 -2.47 24.96 18.01
N PRO A 6 -3.06 23.79 17.72
CA PRO A 6 -2.31 22.56 17.52
C PRO A 6 -1.36 22.71 16.33
N VAL A 7 -0.07 22.49 16.61
CA VAL A 7 1.01 22.43 15.62
C VAL A 7 0.74 21.23 14.72
N GLN A 8 0.24 21.50 13.51
CA GLN A 8 0.18 20.48 12.47
C GLN A 8 1.62 20.16 12.04
N SER A 9 2.12 19.01 12.47
CA SER A 9 3.39 18.47 12.01
C SER A 9 3.34 18.30 10.49
N PRO A 10 4.40 18.64 9.73
CA PRO A 10 4.41 18.42 8.29
C PRO A 10 4.56 16.92 8.03
N SER A 11 3.44 16.20 7.99
CA SER A 11 3.37 14.89 7.36
C SER A 11 3.88 15.06 5.94
N HIS A 12 4.88 14.29 5.53
CA HIS A 12 5.38 14.25 4.16
C HIS A 12 4.17 14.01 3.22
N THR A 13 3.60 15.07 2.64
CA THR A 13 2.26 15.03 2.06
C THR A 13 2.30 14.28 0.75
N PHE A 14 2.04 12.97 0.83
CA PHE A 14 1.57 12.20 -0.30
C PHE A 14 0.31 12.88 -0.84
N ALA A 15 0.45 13.61 -1.95
CA ALA A 15 -0.63 14.20 -2.74
C ALA A 15 -1.80 14.80 -1.90
N PRO A 16 -1.76 16.09 -1.53
CA PRO A 16 -2.79 16.70 -0.66
C PRO A 16 -4.23 16.66 -1.21
N TRP A 17 -4.40 16.40 -2.51
CA TRP A 17 -5.70 16.19 -3.15
C TRP A 17 -6.23 14.75 -3.01
N TYR A 18 -5.45 13.82 -2.44
CA TYR A 18 -5.80 12.42 -2.29
C TYR A 18 -6.57 12.18 -0.99
N THR A 19 -7.90 12.22 -1.09
CA THR A 19 -8.82 12.16 0.05
C THR A 19 -9.07 10.74 0.56
N THR A 20 -9.63 10.64 1.78
CA THR A 20 -10.09 9.35 2.37
C THR A 20 -11.11 8.64 1.49
N GLU A 21 -11.94 9.38 0.75
CA GLU A 21 -12.90 8.77 -0.18
C GLU A 21 -12.19 8.07 -1.34
N LEU A 22 -11.13 8.67 -1.89
CA LEU A 22 -10.31 8.02 -2.92
C LEU A 22 -9.60 6.78 -2.36
N GLN A 23 -9.15 6.80 -1.11
CA GLN A 23 -8.62 5.60 -0.44
C GLN A 23 -9.67 4.49 -0.35
N ARG A 24 -10.90 4.83 0.07
CA ARG A 24 -12.00 3.88 0.16
C ARG A 24 -12.33 3.27 -1.22
N MET A 25 -12.39 4.11 -2.25
CA MET A 25 -12.58 3.66 -3.63
C MET A 25 -11.45 2.74 -4.09
N LYS A 26 -10.19 3.06 -3.78
CA LYS A 26 -9.04 2.20 -4.11
C LYS A 26 -9.20 0.82 -3.46
N THR A 27 -9.49 0.78 -2.16
CA THR A 27 -9.70 -0.47 -1.42
C THR A 27 -10.84 -1.29 -2.01
N ALA A 28 -11.98 -0.66 -2.32
CA ALA A 28 -13.10 -1.33 -2.99
C ALA A 28 -12.70 -1.91 -4.36
N GLY A 29 -11.84 -1.19 -5.10
CA GLY A 29 -11.28 -1.68 -6.37
C GLY A 29 -10.42 -2.92 -6.21
N CYS A 30 -9.56 -2.96 -5.19
CA CYS A 30 -8.76 -4.14 -4.87
C CYS A 30 -9.62 -5.35 -4.50
N VAL A 31 -10.72 -5.13 -3.75
CA VAL A 31 -11.68 -6.20 -3.42
C VAL A 31 -12.35 -6.73 -4.69
N LEU A 32 -12.82 -5.85 -5.57
CA LEU A 32 -13.41 -6.25 -6.86
C LEU A 32 -12.42 -7.00 -7.75
N GLU A 33 -11.16 -6.56 -7.79
CA GLU A 33 -10.09 -7.26 -8.50
C GLU A 33 -9.90 -8.67 -7.95
N TRP A 34 -9.83 -8.79 -6.63
CA TRP A 34 -9.68 -10.08 -5.96
C TRP A 34 -10.88 -11.00 -6.21
N CYS A 35 -12.12 -10.50 -6.09
CA CYS A 35 -13.32 -11.26 -6.41
C CYS A 35 -13.33 -11.72 -7.87
N PHE A 36 -12.92 -10.88 -8.82
CA PHE A 36 -12.80 -11.27 -10.22
C PHE A 36 -11.77 -12.38 -10.42
N LYS A 37 -10.58 -12.26 -9.82
CA LYS A 37 -9.53 -13.29 -9.87
C LYS A 37 -9.97 -14.61 -9.26
N ALA A 38 -10.69 -14.57 -8.14
CA ALA A 38 -11.14 -15.77 -7.44
C ALA A 38 -12.31 -16.48 -8.16
N SER A 39 -13.22 -15.72 -8.76
CA SER A 39 -14.45 -16.28 -9.35
C SER A 39 -14.39 -16.56 -10.85
N GLY A 40 -13.54 -15.84 -11.60
CA GLY A 40 -13.47 -15.93 -13.06
C GLY A 40 -14.71 -15.45 -13.83
N LEU A 41 -15.77 -14.99 -13.13
CA LEU A 41 -17.05 -14.63 -13.77
C LEU A 41 -16.98 -13.29 -14.50
N THR A 42 -17.65 -13.22 -15.65
CA THR A 42 -17.73 -12.01 -16.49
C THR A 42 -18.38 -10.83 -15.76
N VAL A 43 -19.35 -11.09 -14.88
CA VAL A 43 -20.04 -10.03 -14.11
C VAL A 43 -19.08 -9.32 -13.18
N HIS A 44 -18.20 -10.05 -12.48
CA HIS A 44 -17.18 -9.46 -11.61
C HIS A 44 -16.13 -8.68 -12.41
N LYS A 45 -15.72 -9.19 -13.58
CA LYS A 45 -14.86 -8.45 -14.51
C LYS A 45 -15.48 -7.12 -14.94
N GLN A 46 -16.78 -7.11 -15.27
CA GLN A 46 -17.49 -5.91 -15.69
C GLN A 46 -17.61 -4.92 -14.53
N ALA A 47 -17.95 -5.38 -13.33
CA ALA A 47 -18.01 -4.55 -12.13
C ALA A 47 -16.66 -3.90 -11.80
N PHE A 48 -15.56 -4.68 -11.87
CA PHE A 48 -14.21 -4.15 -11.68
C PHE A 48 -13.86 -3.08 -12.72
N ARG A 49 -14.15 -3.33 -14.01
CA ARG A 49 -13.90 -2.35 -15.08
C ARG A 49 -14.69 -1.07 -14.90
N GLU A 50 -15.95 -1.17 -14.52
CA GLU A 50 -16.76 0.02 -14.28
C GLU A 50 -16.24 0.81 -13.09
N HIS A 51 -15.90 0.12 -12.00
CA HIS A 51 -15.26 0.74 -10.84
C HIS A 51 -13.96 1.47 -11.20
N GLN A 52 -13.10 0.88 -12.04
CA GLN A 52 -11.87 1.52 -12.50
C GLN A 52 -12.14 2.84 -13.23
N LYS A 53 -13.17 2.91 -14.09
CA LYS A 53 -13.55 4.16 -14.78
C LYS A 53 -14.01 5.22 -13.80
N VAL A 54 -14.89 4.86 -12.86
CA VAL A 54 -15.41 5.78 -11.85
C VAL A 54 -14.27 6.28 -10.97
N TYR A 55 -13.39 5.40 -10.51
CA TYR A 55 -12.22 5.77 -9.71
C TYR A 55 -11.28 6.71 -10.46
N ALA A 56 -10.97 6.43 -11.73
CA ALA A 56 -10.14 7.31 -12.56
C ALA A 56 -10.78 8.69 -12.75
N LYS A 57 -12.11 8.76 -12.91
CA LYS A 57 -12.85 10.03 -12.98
C LYS A 57 -12.77 10.79 -11.65
N SER A 58 -13.00 10.12 -10.53
CA SER A 58 -12.92 10.73 -9.20
C SER A 58 -11.52 11.29 -8.90
N LEU A 59 -10.46 10.60 -9.30
CA LEU A 59 -9.09 11.10 -9.18
C LEU A 59 -8.89 12.40 -9.95
N LYS A 60 -9.36 12.47 -11.20
CA LYS A 60 -9.28 13.68 -12.03
C LYS A 60 -10.06 14.83 -11.40
N VAL A 61 -11.27 14.57 -10.91
CA VAL A 61 -12.14 15.58 -10.28
C VAL A 61 -11.50 16.11 -8.99
N ALA A 62 -11.04 15.23 -8.09
CA ALA A 62 -10.44 15.65 -6.82
C ALA A 62 -9.18 16.50 -7.06
N ARG A 63 -8.32 16.05 -7.99
CA ARG A 63 -7.12 16.80 -8.38
C ARG A 63 -7.46 18.15 -9.00
N PHE A 64 -8.43 18.19 -9.91
CA PHE A 64 -8.92 19.44 -10.50
C PHE A 64 -9.44 20.40 -9.43
N GLN A 65 -10.38 19.96 -8.60
CA GLN A 65 -10.98 20.78 -7.53
C GLN A 65 -9.91 21.36 -6.60
N PHE A 66 -8.92 20.56 -6.20
CA PHE A 66 -7.84 21.03 -5.35
C PHE A 66 -7.05 22.18 -5.97
N TYR A 67 -6.59 22.03 -7.21
CA TYR A 67 -5.80 23.07 -7.87
C TYR A 67 -6.65 24.28 -8.28
N SER A 68 -7.90 24.07 -8.70
CA SER A 68 -8.86 25.15 -8.91
C SER A 68 -9.07 25.96 -7.64
N ASN A 69 -9.19 25.30 -6.49
CA ASN A 69 -9.33 25.96 -5.19
C ASN A 69 -8.08 26.81 -4.86
N ILE A 70 -6.87 26.30 -5.11
CA ILE A 70 -5.63 27.06 -4.89
C ILE A 70 -5.60 28.34 -5.74
N ILE A 71 -5.97 28.23 -7.02
CA ILE A 71 -5.96 29.37 -7.95
C ILE A 71 -7.02 30.40 -7.56
N ASN A 72 -8.24 29.96 -7.26
CA ASN A 72 -9.36 30.86 -6.99
C ASN A 72 -9.30 31.55 -5.62
N ASN A 73 -8.70 30.92 -4.60
CA ASN A 73 -8.63 31.48 -3.24
C ASN A 73 -7.42 32.40 -2.99
N ASN A 74 -6.53 32.59 -3.97
CA ASN A 74 -5.33 33.43 -3.81
C ASN A 74 -5.26 34.57 -4.85
N PRO A 75 -6.31 35.40 -5.00
CA PRO A 75 -6.26 36.54 -5.91
C PRO A 75 -5.14 37.51 -5.46
N GLY A 76 -4.24 37.85 -6.37
CA GLY A 76 -3.12 38.77 -6.10
C GLY A 76 -1.79 38.10 -5.69
N ASN A 77 -1.76 36.81 -5.38
CA ASN A 77 -0.51 36.08 -5.11
C ASN A 77 0.01 35.39 -6.37
N SER A 78 0.51 36.20 -7.32
CA SER A 78 1.04 35.71 -8.61
C SER A 78 2.14 34.66 -8.42
N LYS A 79 3.02 34.83 -7.42
CA LYS A 79 4.09 33.86 -7.10
C LYS A 79 3.54 32.46 -6.83
N GLN A 80 2.50 32.36 -6.02
CA GLN A 80 1.88 31.08 -5.69
C GLN A 80 1.17 30.45 -6.90
N ILE A 81 0.51 31.26 -7.72
CA ILE A 81 -0.15 30.80 -8.96
C ILE A 81 0.88 30.25 -9.94
N PHE A 82 1.94 31.03 -10.25
CA PHE A 82 2.99 30.60 -11.16
C PHE A 82 3.78 29.40 -10.63
N SER A 83 4.04 29.34 -9.32
CA SER A 83 4.64 28.16 -8.68
C SER A 83 3.77 26.92 -8.85
N THR A 84 2.45 27.04 -8.66
CA THR A 84 1.49 25.95 -8.84
C THR A 84 1.43 25.48 -10.30
N ILE A 85 1.38 26.42 -11.26
CA ILE A 85 1.40 26.12 -12.70
C ILE A 85 2.72 25.44 -13.08
N SER A 86 3.85 25.98 -12.62
CA SER A 86 5.18 25.40 -12.83
C SER A 86 5.25 23.96 -12.30
N HIS A 87 4.74 23.71 -11.09
CA HIS A 87 4.65 22.36 -10.53
C HIS A 87 3.75 21.41 -11.36
N LEU A 88 2.63 21.90 -11.91
CA LEU A 88 1.73 21.10 -12.75
C LEU A 88 2.29 20.76 -14.13
N LEU A 89 3.02 21.72 -14.72
CA LEU A 89 3.61 21.60 -16.06
C LEU A 89 5.00 20.97 -16.03
N LYS A 90 5.63 20.88 -14.85
CA LYS A 90 6.93 20.25 -14.70
C LYS A 90 6.83 18.84 -15.26
N PRO A 91 7.62 18.49 -16.30
CA PRO A 91 7.66 17.12 -16.78
C PRO A 91 8.00 16.26 -15.57
N SER A 92 7.17 15.25 -15.30
CA SER A 92 7.55 14.23 -14.34
C SER A 92 8.79 13.57 -14.93
N THR A 93 9.97 14.04 -14.54
CA THR A 93 11.20 13.29 -14.68
C THR A 93 10.98 12.10 -13.77
N ILE A 94 10.34 11.07 -14.33
CA ILE A 94 10.45 9.72 -13.81
C ILE A 94 11.95 9.50 -13.90
N SER A 95 12.64 9.84 -12.81
CA SER A 95 14.00 9.40 -12.61
C SER A 95 13.82 7.91 -12.58
N HIS A 96 14.05 7.28 -13.73
CA HIS A 96 14.30 5.85 -13.78
C HIS A 96 15.47 5.71 -12.83
N SER A 97 15.20 5.34 -11.57
CA SER A 97 16.27 5.07 -10.64
C SER A 97 17.17 4.09 -11.38
N ASP A 98 18.46 4.38 -11.51
CA ASP A 98 19.41 3.50 -12.17
C ASP A 98 19.28 2.12 -11.52
N ALA A 99 18.47 1.28 -12.14
CA ALA A 99 18.13 -0.05 -11.67
C ALA A 99 19.28 -0.92 -12.14
N THR A 100 20.42 -0.72 -11.48
CA THR A 100 21.60 -1.52 -11.71
C THR A 100 21.34 -2.93 -11.23
N GLU A 101 21.90 -3.90 -11.92
CA GLU A 101 21.85 -5.32 -11.54
C GLU A 101 22.24 -5.51 -10.06
N GLU A 102 23.25 -4.78 -9.60
CA GLU A 102 23.70 -4.79 -8.21
C GLU A 102 22.61 -4.35 -7.21
N LYS A 103 21.83 -3.30 -7.50
CA LYS A 103 20.72 -2.88 -6.63
C LYS A 103 19.60 -3.92 -6.60
N CYS A 104 19.30 -4.53 -7.75
CA CYS A 104 18.31 -5.61 -7.85
C CYS A 104 18.76 -6.85 -7.06
N ASN A 105 20.03 -7.24 -7.19
CA ASN A 105 20.63 -8.35 -6.47
C ASN A 105 20.66 -8.08 -4.96
N ASN A 106 21.04 -6.87 -4.55
CA ASN A 106 21.02 -6.46 -3.14
C ASN A 106 19.59 -6.47 -2.56
N PHE A 107 18.59 -6.03 -3.33
CA PHE A 107 17.19 -6.10 -2.96
C PHE A 107 16.76 -7.57 -2.75
N ILE A 108 17.03 -8.46 -3.72
CA ILE A 108 16.70 -9.88 -3.61
C ILE A 108 17.40 -10.53 -2.41
N ASN A 109 18.70 -10.26 -2.23
CA ASN A 109 19.49 -10.82 -1.13
C ASN A 109 19.01 -10.33 0.23
N PHE A 110 18.56 -9.08 0.35
CA PHE A 110 17.96 -8.57 1.58
C PHE A 110 16.77 -9.41 2.02
N PHE A 111 15.83 -9.72 1.11
CA PHE A 111 14.66 -10.55 1.46
C PHE A 111 15.06 -12.00 1.74
N LYS A 112 15.96 -12.58 0.95
CA LYS A 112 16.47 -13.94 1.20
C LYS A 112 17.07 -14.04 2.60
N ASN A 113 17.97 -13.14 2.95
CA ASN A 113 18.62 -13.09 4.26
C ASN A 113 17.60 -12.88 5.37
N LYS A 114 16.66 -11.94 5.19
CA LYS A 114 15.59 -11.68 6.17
C LYS A 114 14.73 -12.92 6.43
N ILE A 115 14.35 -13.66 5.38
CA ILE A 115 13.59 -14.91 5.49
C ILE A 115 14.41 -15.95 6.26
N VAL A 116 15.69 -16.11 5.94
CA VAL A 116 16.58 -17.03 6.66
C VAL A 116 16.66 -16.65 8.13
N THR A 117 16.91 -15.38 8.45
CA THR A 117 16.98 -14.89 9.83
C THR A 117 15.69 -15.15 10.61
N ILE A 118 14.52 -14.86 10.02
CA ILE A 118 13.23 -15.13 10.66
C ILE A 118 13.06 -16.63 10.92
N ARG A 119 13.35 -17.48 9.93
CA ARG A 119 13.27 -18.94 10.09
C ARG A 119 14.22 -19.44 11.17
N SER A 120 15.47 -18.94 11.21
CA SER A 120 16.44 -19.29 12.23
C SER A 120 16.00 -18.87 13.64
N LEU A 121 15.40 -17.70 13.79
CA LEU A 121 14.85 -17.24 15.07
C LEU A 121 13.71 -18.13 15.56
N LEU A 122 12.84 -18.56 14.64
CA LEU A 122 11.70 -19.42 14.94
C LEU A 122 12.10 -20.88 15.19
N SER A 123 13.17 -21.36 14.54
CA SER A 123 13.71 -22.71 14.73
C SER A 123 14.68 -22.81 15.92
N SER A 124 15.02 -21.69 16.57
CA SER A 124 15.81 -21.70 17.78
C SER A 124 14.95 -22.25 18.94
N PRO A 125 15.35 -23.35 19.59
CA PRO A 125 14.63 -23.88 20.75
C PRO A 125 14.85 -22.91 21.92
N SER A 126 13.97 -21.91 22.05
CA SER A 126 13.87 -21.17 23.30
C SER A 126 13.34 -22.11 24.38
N SER A 127 14.20 -22.33 25.38
CA SER A 127 13.93 -23.02 26.63
C SER A 127 12.60 -22.54 27.26
N PRO A 128 11.80 -23.40 27.92
CA PRO A 128 10.47 -23.05 28.39
C PRO A 128 10.57 -22.02 29.53
N SER A 129 10.16 -20.77 29.27
CA SER A 129 9.91 -19.79 30.31
C SER A 129 8.42 -19.72 30.60
N ALA A 130 8.09 -19.95 31.87
CA ALA A 130 6.78 -20.12 32.47
C ALA A 130 5.65 -19.24 31.92
N THR A 131 4.56 -19.91 31.52
CA THR A 131 3.21 -19.35 31.44
C THR A 131 2.68 -19.03 32.85
N PRO A 132 2.11 -17.84 33.12
CA PRO A 132 1.14 -17.70 34.19
C PRO A 132 -0.21 -18.24 33.68
N THR A 133 -0.68 -19.29 34.36
CA THR A 133 -2.00 -19.90 34.23
C THR A 133 -3.11 -18.85 34.35
N ILE A 134 -3.92 -18.67 33.29
CA ILE A 134 -5.32 -18.27 33.45
C ILE A 134 -6.18 -19.39 32.85
N LEU A 135 -7.08 -19.85 33.72
CA LEU A 135 -7.97 -20.99 33.63
C LEU A 135 -9.12 -20.71 32.65
N ALA A 136 -9.22 -21.45 31.53
CA ALA A 136 -10.48 -21.92 30.94
C ALA A 136 -10.27 -22.72 29.63
N ASP A 137 -10.75 -23.98 29.68
CA ASP A 137 -11.18 -24.89 28.61
C ASP A 137 -10.14 -25.54 27.65
N PRO A 138 -9.98 -26.89 27.64
CA PRO A 138 -9.07 -27.58 26.73
C PRO A 138 -9.79 -28.00 25.44
N LEU A 139 -9.64 -27.22 24.37
CA LEU A 139 -9.83 -27.73 23.01
C LEU A 139 -8.48 -28.25 22.49
N PRO A 140 -8.36 -29.50 22.02
CA PRO A 140 -7.11 -30.03 21.46
C PRO A 140 -6.91 -29.46 20.06
N GLY A 141 -6.48 -28.20 19.96
CA GLY A 141 -5.91 -27.65 18.74
C GLY A 141 -4.51 -28.22 18.55
N PRO A 142 -4.16 -28.83 17.41
CA PRO A 142 -2.81 -29.31 17.23
C PRO A 142 -1.90 -28.09 17.03
N SER A 143 -1.05 -27.83 18.01
CA SER A 143 0.08 -26.91 17.93
C SER A 143 1.11 -27.45 16.93
N ARG A 144 0.75 -27.46 15.64
CA ARG A 144 1.63 -27.98 14.59
C ARG A 144 2.76 -26.97 14.37
N PRO A 145 4.03 -27.39 14.50
CA PRO A 145 5.15 -26.54 14.18
C PRO A 145 5.15 -26.19 12.69
N LEU A 146 5.69 -25.02 12.35
CA LEU A 146 5.74 -24.47 10.99
C LEU A 146 6.53 -25.33 9.99
N SER A 147 7.24 -26.35 10.46
CA SER A 147 7.86 -27.38 9.62
C SER A 147 6.85 -28.18 8.79
N TYR A 148 5.55 -28.07 9.07
CA TYR A 148 4.49 -28.65 8.25
C TYR A 148 4.23 -27.87 6.96
N LEU A 149 4.65 -26.60 6.86
CA LEU A 149 4.52 -25.84 5.63
C LEU A 149 5.59 -26.31 4.64
N SER A 150 5.15 -27.01 3.60
CA SER A 150 6.02 -27.42 2.50
C SER A 150 6.53 -26.20 1.74
N SER A 151 7.77 -26.25 1.24
CA SER A 151 8.28 -25.23 0.32
C SER A 151 7.46 -25.27 -0.97
N VAL A 152 6.84 -24.14 -1.32
CA VAL A 152 6.14 -23.97 -2.61
C VAL A 152 7.14 -24.22 -3.74
N THR A 153 6.74 -25.06 -4.69
CA THR A 153 7.54 -25.41 -5.87
C THR A 153 7.33 -24.41 -7.00
N GLN A 154 8.33 -24.24 -7.88
CA GLN A 154 8.21 -23.32 -9.03
C GLN A 154 7.03 -23.67 -9.95
N GLN A 155 6.69 -24.97 -10.05
CA GLN A 155 5.55 -25.45 -10.82
C GLN A 155 4.21 -24.89 -10.29
N GLU A 156 4.01 -24.88 -8.98
CA GLU A 156 2.78 -24.35 -8.36
C GLU A 156 2.64 -22.83 -8.54
N VAL A 157 3.76 -22.11 -8.67
CA VAL A 157 3.76 -20.66 -8.94
C VAL A 157 3.40 -20.37 -10.39
N GLU A 158 3.77 -21.25 -11.31
CA GLU A 158 3.53 -21.10 -12.74
C GLU A 158 2.10 -21.48 -13.12
N ASP A 159 1.53 -22.52 -12.49
CA ASP A 159 0.14 -22.93 -12.69
C ASP A 159 -0.88 -21.93 -12.11
N ALA A 160 -0.43 -21.05 -11.20
CA ALA A 160 -1.25 -19.99 -10.60
C ALA A 160 -1.29 -18.68 -11.42
N ARG A 161 -0.59 -18.63 -12.56
CA ARG A 161 -0.45 -17.44 -13.42
C ARG A 161 -1.44 -17.40 -14.57
#